data_AF-A0AAW5VV73-F1
#
_entry.id   AF-A0AAW5VV73-F1
#
_cell.length_a   1.000
_cell.length_b   1.000
_cell.length_c   1.000
_cell.angle_alpha   90.00
_cell.angle_beta   90.00
_cell.angle_gamma   90.00
#
_symmetry.space_group_name_H-M   'P 1'
#
loop_
_entity.id
_entity.type
_entity.pdbx_description
1 polymer ?
#
loop_
_entity_poly.entity_id
_entity_poly.type
_entity_poly.pdbx_seq_one_letter_code
_entity_poly.pdbx_strand_id
1 'polypeptide(L)'
;MTLLIDSGNTRIKLGWCHPLSGARESQPVSVHADQLDQLAVWLEAGQAPLQEFAHQKGVQALGVNVAGPQVQAQIDAAVSRLGLGPVRWLQAQEQAFGLHNDYEQAGQLGADRWASLLGLSDLLAQEYPVDQGALLISFGTATTIDLLGPAQNGVRHFLGGSILPGPSLMLASLKQNTAQLPEAHGQTAAFPRNTQEAISTGVAAAQAGAVLRQWEKGRQHLGHSPLVFLAGGGRALAQQELLEQLSHHCRLLNKEPPHLHELETPALRGLSLFAAHP
;
A
#
# COMPACT_ATOMS: atom_id res chain seq x y z
N MET A 1 9.62 6.30 -21.27
CA MET A 1 9.18 5.63 -20.04
C MET A 1 8.85 6.70 -19.04
N THR A 2 7.89 6.44 -18.15
CA THR A 2 7.55 7.34 -17.04
C THR A 2 8.04 6.72 -15.75
N LEU A 3 8.86 7.46 -14.99
CA LEU A 3 9.32 7.06 -13.66
C LEU A 3 8.15 7.17 -12.68
N LEU A 4 7.93 6.14 -11.87
CA LEU A 4 6.89 6.10 -10.85
C LEU A 4 7.52 6.10 -9.45
N ILE A 5 7.04 6.97 -8.56
CA ILE A 5 7.66 7.19 -7.25
C ILE A 5 6.59 7.13 -6.14
N ASP A 6 6.72 6.15 -5.25
CA ASP A 6 5.95 6.06 -4.01
C ASP A 6 6.86 6.44 -2.83
N SER A 7 6.79 7.70 -2.40
CA SER A 7 7.60 8.26 -1.32
C SER A 7 6.87 8.15 0.02
N GLY A 8 7.14 7.06 0.74
CA GLY A 8 6.64 6.80 2.09
C GLY A 8 7.60 7.26 3.19
N ASN A 9 7.10 7.32 4.43
CA ASN A 9 7.85 7.82 5.59
C ASN A 9 9.18 7.08 5.87
N THR A 10 9.25 5.79 5.57
CA THR A 10 10.44 4.97 5.86
C THR A 10 11.19 4.54 4.60
N ARG A 11 10.47 4.35 3.50
CA ARG A 11 11.01 3.84 2.25
C ARG A 11 10.41 4.57 1.06
N ILE A 12 11.22 4.68 0.02
CA ILE A 12 10.82 5.16 -1.29
C ILE A 12 10.79 3.94 -2.20
N LYS A 13 9.68 3.73 -2.90
CA LYS A 13 9.58 2.70 -3.94
C LYS A 13 9.57 3.34 -5.31
N LEU A 14 10.26 2.69 -6.23
CA LEU A 14 10.49 3.17 -7.58
C LEU A 14 10.08 2.09 -8.56
N GLY A 15 9.41 2.53 -9.62
CA GLY A 15 9.01 1.70 -10.75
C GLY A 15 9.02 2.50 -12.03
N TRP A 16 8.60 1.88 -13.12
CA TRP A 16 8.51 2.55 -14.40
C TRP A 16 7.33 2.03 -15.20
N CYS A 17 6.74 2.88 -16.02
CA CYS A 17 5.66 2.49 -16.93
C CYS A 17 5.99 2.92 -18.34
N HIS A 18 5.74 2.04 -19.30
CA HIS A 18 5.72 2.39 -20.71
C HIS A 18 4.40 3.08 -21.03
N PRO A 19 4.40 4.34 -21.50
CA PRO A 19 3.18 5.14 -21.64
C PRO A 19 2.18 4.58 -22.66
N LEU A 20 2.64 3.88 -23.71
CA LEU A 20 1.75 3.29 -24.72
C LEU A 20 1.30 1.85 -24.41
N SER A 21 2.22 0.95 -24.05
CA SER A 21 1.89 -0.46 -23.79
C SER A 21 1.38 -0.71 -22.38
N GLY A 22 1.54 0.23 -21.45
CA GLY A 22 1.26 0.03 -20.02
C GLY A 22 2.22 -0.98 -19.36
N ALA A 23 3.26 -1.44 -20.07
CA ALA A 23 4.25 -2.36 -19.51
C ALA A 23 4.95 -1.71 -18.32
N ARG A 24 5.15 -2.49 -17.26
CA ARG A 24 5.71 -2.01 -16.00
C ARG A 24 6.96 -2.78 -15.59
N GLU A 25 7.64 -2.27 -14.57
CA GLU A 25 8.72 -2.96 -13.90
C GLU A 25 8.30 -4.37 -13.45
N SER A 26 9.18 -5.35 -13.68
CA SER A 26 9.02 -6.71 -13.17
C SER A 26 9.46 -6.83 -11.70
N GLN A 27 10.39 -5.98 -11.28
CA GLN A 27 10.86 -5.89 -9.90
C GLN A 27 10.93 -4.41 -9.48
N PRO A 28 10.02 -3.96 -8.61
CA PRO A 28 10.09 -2.61 -8.08
C PRO A 28 11.28 -2.47 -7.13
N VAL A 29 11.88 -1.29 -7.14
CA VAL A 29 13.04 -0.99 -6.30
C VAL A 29 12.56 -0.32 -5.02
N SER A 30 13.07 -0.73 -3.87
CA SER A 30 12.73 -0.13 -2.58
C SER A 30 13.99 0.29 -1.84
N VAL A 31 14.09 1.59 -1.54
CA VAL A 31 15.28 2.21 -0.93
C VAL A 31 14.89 3.00 0.31
N HIS A 32 15.85 3.22 1.19
CA HIS A 32 15.68 4.18 2.28
C HIS A 32 15.88 5.61 1.76
N ALA A 33 15.20 6.58 2.39
CA ALA A 33 15.21 7.98 1.95
C ALA A 33 16.61 8.62 2.02
N ASP A 34 17.50 8.12 2.87
CA ASP A 34 18.89 8.56 3.00
C ASP A 34 19.82 8.04 1.89
N GLN A 35 19.33 7.15 1.01
CA GLN A 35 20.11 6.56 -0.08
C GLN A 35 19.77 7.16 -1.47
N LEU A 36 19.12 8.32 -1.50
CA LEU A 36 18.67 8.96 -2.75
C LEU A 36 19.78 9.36 -3.71
N ASP A 37 21.02 9.54 -3.24
CA ASP A 37 22.17 9.82 -4.12
C ASP A 37 22.53 8.64 -5.04
N GLN A 38 22.06 7.43 -4.72
CA GLN A 38 22.27 6.23 -5.54
C GLN A 38 21.09 5.94 -6.50
N LEU A 39 20.16 6.87 -6.68
CA LEU A 39 18.93 6.67 -7.46
C LEU A 39 19.18 6.06 -8.85
N ALA A 40 20.22 6.51 -9.58
CA ALA A 40 20.57 5.96 -10.89
C ALA A 40 20.90 4.46 -10.81
N VAL A 41 21.78 4.09 -9.86
CA VAL A 41 22.21 2.70 -9.64
C VAL A 41 21.03 1.82 -9.26
N TRP A 42 20.11 2.35 -8.44
CA TRP A 42 18.90 1.65 -8.04
C TRP A 42 17.97 1.39 -9.22
N LEU A 43 17.75 2.39 -10.08
CA LEU A 43 16.95 2.22 -11.28
C LEU A 43 17.57 1.22 -12.25
N GLU A 44 18.89 1.24 -12.44
CA GLU A 44 19.60 0.22 -13.22
C GLU A 44 19.44 -1.19 -12.63
N ALA A 45 19.58 -1.33 -11.31
CA ALA A 45 19.37 -2.59 -10.61
C ALA A 45 17.92 -3.12 -10.76
N GLY A 46 16.93 -2.22 -10.80
CA GLY A 46 15.54 -2.51 -11.12
C GLY A 46 15.26 -2.73 -12.62
N GLN A 47 16.31 -2.88 -13.43
CA GLN A 47 16.23 -3.06 -14.89
C GLN A 47 15.44 -1.94 -15.59
N ALA A 48 15.44 -0.73 -15.02
CA ALA A 48 14.82 0.41 -15.65
C ALA A 48 15.59 0.74 -16.95
N PRO A 49 14.91 0.88 -18.09
CA PRO A 49 15.58 1.20 -19.36
C PRO A 49 15.93 2.69 -19.42
N LEU A 50 16.88 3.14 -18.58
CA LEU A 50 17.22 4.55 -18.37
C LEU A 50 17.46 5.34 -19.66
N GLN A 51 18.08 4.71 -20.66
CA GLN A 51 18.32 5.31 -21.98
C GLN A 51 17.02 5.72 -22.69
N GLU A 52 15.91 5.00 -22.45
CA GLU A 52 14.59 5.29 -23.03
C GLU A 52 13.82 6.40 -22.30
N PHE A 53 14.28 6.84 -21.12
CA PHE A 53 13.65 7.95 -20.41
C PHE A 53 14.03 9.30 -21.03
N ALA A 54 15.31 9.48 -21.39
CA ALA A 54 15.86 10.75 -21.84
C ALA A 54 15.34 11.22 -23.22
N HIS A 55 14.79 10.32 -24.04
CA HIS A 55 14.41 10.62 -25.42
C HIS A 55 12.91 10.89 -25.63
N GLN A 56 12.10 11.01 -24.55
CA GLN A 56 10.65 11.14 -24.68
C GLN A 56 10.12 12.56 -24.39
N LYS A 57 9.10 12.96 -25.14
CA LYS A 57 8.24 14.13 -24.86
C LYS A 57 7.09 13.70 -23.93
N GLY A 58 6.77 14.50 -22.90
CA GLY A 58 5.65 14.23 -21.98
C GLY A 58 6.08 14.20 -20.51
N VAL A 59 5.21 13.69 -19.62
CA VAL A 59 5.51 13.52 -18.19
C VAL A 59 6.52 12.38 -18.01
N GLN A 60 7.72 12.74 -17.57
CA GLN A 60 8.83 11.81 -17.40
C GLN A 60 8.90 11.20 -15.99
N ALA A 61 8.28 11.83 -14.99
CA ALA A 61 8.20 11.33 -13.63
C ALA A 61 6.87 11.69 -12.95
N LEU A 62 6.26 10.70 -12.29
CA LEU A 62 5.03 10.80 -11.51
C LEU A 62 5.31 10.26 -10.11
N GLY A 63 4.75 10.90 -9.08
CA GLY A 63 4.94 10.42 -7.73
C GLY A 63 3.82 10.76 -6.77
N VAL A 64 3.79 10.06 -5.66
CA VAL A 64 3.04 10.41 -4.45
C VAL A 64 4.02 10.56 -3.30
N ASN A 65 3.78 11.53 -2.42
CA ASN A 65 4.68 11.81 -1.30
C ASN A 65 3.90 12.01 -0.01
N VAL A 66 4.23 11.19 0.99
CA VAL A 66 3.75 11.33 2.37
C VAL A 66 4.92 11.47 3.37
N ALA A 67 6.16 11.54 2.89
CA ALA A 67 7.37 11.71 3.69
C ALA A 67 7.74 13.19 3.97
N GLY A 68 6.96 14.13 3.41
CA GLY A 68 7.12 15.56 3.64
C GLY A 68 7.98 16.30 2.62
N PRO A 69 8.04 17.65 2.72
CA PRO A 69 8.60 18.52 1.68
C PRO A 69 10.12 18.38 1.51
N GLN A 70 10.86 18.05 2.58
CA GLN A 70 12.30 17.86 2.51
C GLN A 70 12.67 16.66 1.64
N VAL A 71 12.01 15.52 1.85
CA VAL A 71 12.21 14.32 1.04
C VAL A 71 11.77 14.57 -0.41
N GLN A 72 10.67 15.31 -0.61
CA GLN A 72 10.24 15.72 -1.95
C GLN A 72 11.34 16.47 -2.71
N ALA A 73 11.92 17.50 -2.09
CA ALA A 73 12.98 18.29 -2.71
C ALA A 73 14.23 17.46 -3.03
N GLN A 74 14.57 16.48 -2.18
CA GLN A 74 15.67 15.55 -2.44
C GLN A 74 15.38 14.65 -3.64
N ILE A 75 14.16 14.12 -3.75
CA ILE A 75 13.73 13.31 -4.89
C ILE A 75 13.74 14.15 -6.17
N ASP A 76 13.17 15.36 -6.13
CA ASP A 76 13.13 16.28 -7.28
C ASP A 76 14.55 16.58 -7.79
N ALA A 77 15.51 16.84 -6.89
CA ALA A 77 16.91 17.04 -7.23
C ALA A 77 17.55 15.77 -7.83
N ALA A 78 17.28 14.58 -7.26
CA ALA A 78 17.81 13.33 -7.76
C ALA A 78 17.27 12.99 -9.16
N VAL A 79 15.97 13.19 -9.39
CA VAL A 79 15.31 13.02 -10.70
C VAL A 79 15.86 14.02 -11.73
N SER A 80 16.09 15.27 -11.35
CA SER A 80 16.69 16.27 -12.22
C SER A 80 18.12 15.90 -12.64
N ARG A 81 18.93 15.31 -11.75
CA ARG A 81 20.28 14.80 -12.08
C ARG A 81 20.27 13.65 -13.10
N LEU A 82 19.16 12.92 -13.22
CA LEU A 82 18.97 11.91 -14.26
C LEU A 82 18.60 12.50 -15.63
N GLY A 83 18.47 13.83 -15.73
CA GLY A 83 18.05 14.52 -16.95
C GLY A 83 16.55 14.42 -17.23
N LEU A 84 15.75 14.02 -16.22
CA LEU A 84 14.30 13.99 -16.31
C LEU A 84 13.70 15.35 -15.94
N GLY A 85 12.54 15.64 -16.51
CA GLY A 85 11.71 16.78 -16.16
C GLY A 85 11.19 16.72 -14.71
N PRO A 86 10.49 17.78 -14.25
CA PRO A 86 9.99 17.85 -12.89
C PRO A 86 9.04 16.69 -12.58
N VAL A 87 9.11 16.20 -11.34
CA VAL A 87 8.18 15.17 -10.85
C VAL A 87 6.80 15.80 -10.72
N ARG A 88 5.80 15.17 -11.36
CA ARG A 88 4.39 15.51 -11.14
C ARG A 88 3.89 14.74 -9.91
N TRP A 89 3.83 15.45 -8.78
CA TRP A 89 3.33 14.94 -7.51
C TRP A 89 1.80 14.91 -7.49
N LEU A 90 1.21 13.72 -7.43
CA LEU A 90 -0.23 13.53 -7.37
C LEU A 90 -0.74 13.62 -5.94
N GLN A 91 -1.99 14.09 -5.82
CA GLN A 91 -2.73 14.18 -4.58
C GLN A 91 -4.02 13.35 -4.70
N ALA A 92 -4.64 13.08 -3.55
CA ALA A 92 -5.97 12.49 -3.54
C ALA A 92 -6.99 13.40 -4.24
N GLN A 93 -7.85 12.78 -5.04
CA GLN A 93 -8.89 13.45 -5.82
C GLN A 93 -10.25 12.92 -5.40
N GLU A 94 -11.31 13.65 -5.72
CA GLU A 94 -12.69 13.22 -5.50
C GLU A 94 -13.04 12.01 -6.38
N GLN A 95 -12.55 11.99 -7.63
CA GLN A 95 -12.76 10.88 -8.54
C GLN A 95 -11.60 10.78 -9.54
N ALA A 96 -11.15 9.56 -9.84
CA ALA A 96 -10.24 9.28 -10.96
C ALA A 96 -10.40 7.81 -11.40
N PHE A 97 -10.23 7.54 -12.69
CA PHE A 97 -10.21 6.18 -13.26
C PHE A 97 -11.33 5.24 -12.76
N GLY A 98 -12.57 5.74 -12.69
CA GLY A 98 -13.71 4.94 -12.23
C GLY A 98 -13.73 4.64 -10.73
N LEU A 99 -12.93 5.33 -9.93
CA LEU A 99 -12.96 5.28 -8.47
C LEU A 99 -13.40 6.63 -7.90
N HIS A 100 -14.41 6.65 -7.04
CA HIS A 100 -14.84 7.80 -6.24
C HIS A 100 -14.33 7.68 -4.79
N ASN A 101 -13.98 8.81 -4.19
CA ASN A 101 -13.45 8.92 -2.84
C ASN A 101 -14.54 9.44 -1.89
N ASP A 102 -15.10 8.56 -1.04
CA ASP A 102 -16.20 8.93 -0.15
C ASP A 102 -15.73 9.63 1.14
N TYR A 103 -14.47 10.06 1.24
CA TYR A 103 -14.08 10.99 2.31
C TYR A 103 -14.87 12.29 2.20
N GLU A 104 -15.35 12.80 3.34
CA GLU A 104 -16.01 14.12 3.41
C GLU A 104 -15.17 15.23 2.76
N GLN A 105 -13.85 15.12 2.90
CA GLN A 105 -12.87 15.96 2.23
C GLN A 105 -11.84 15.06 1.53
N ALA A 106 -12.05 14.80 0.23
CA ALA A 106 -11.22 13.89 -0.55
C ALA A 106 -9.70 14.18 -0.43
N GLY A 107 -9.32 15.45 -0.37
CA GLY A 107 -7.91 15.88 -0.24
C GLY A 107 -7.23 15.52 1.10
N GLN A 108 -7.97 15.06 2.11
CA GLN A 108 -7.38 14.57 3.37
C GLN A 108 -6.87 13.13 3.26
N LEU A 109 -7.29 12.38 2.25
CA LEU A 109 -6.77 11.04 2.02
C LEU A 109 -5.30 11.13 1.62
N GLY A 110 -4.45 10.31 2.25
CA GLY A 110 -3.03 10.20 1.87
C GLY A 110 -2.88 9.86 0.38
N ALA A 111 -2.01 10.59 -0.32
CA ALA A 111 -1.80 10.40 -1.75
C ALA A 111 -1.35 8.96 -2.10
N ASP A 112 -0.57 8.34 -1.22
CA ASP A 112 -0.13 6.95 -1.31
C ASP A 112 -1.31 5.96 -1.22
N ARG A 113 -2.25 6.17 -0.28
CA ARG A 113 -3.48 5.39 -0.16
C ARG A 113 -4.37 5.58 -1.37
N TRP A 114 -4.54 6.81 -1.84
CA TRP A 114 -5.31 7.10 -3.05
C TRP A 114 -4.77 6.37 -4.28
N ALA A 115 -3.46 6.49 -4.55
CA ALA A 115 -2.82 5.76 -5.64
C ALA A 115 -2.96 4.24 -5.44
N SER A 116 -2.82 3.74 -4.22
CA SER A 116 -2.97 2.31 -3.93
C SER A 116 -4.37 1.79 -4.24
N LEU A 117 -5.41 2.58 -3.91
CA LEU A 117 -6.80 2.25 -4.17
C LEU A 117 -7.14 2.30 -5.65
N LEU A 118 -6.58 3.26 -6.41
CA LEU A 118 -6.69 3.27 -7.86
C LEU A 118 -6.09 2.01 -8.48
N GLY A 119 -4.91 1.60 -8.02
CA GLY A 119 -4.26 0.38 -8.49
C GLY A 119 -5.06 -0.89 -8.19
N LEU A 120 -5.69 -0.96 -7.02
CA LEU A 120 -6.59 -2.08 -6.69
C LEU A 120 -7.90 -2.02 -7.49
N SER A 121 -8.51 -0.83 -7.63
CA SER A 121 -9.76 -0.65 -8.37
C SER A 121 -9.63 -1.10 -9.82
N ASP A 122 -8.51 -0.77 -10.48
CA ASP A 122 -8.18 -1.20 -11.83
C ASP A 122 -8.05 -2.74 -11.93
N LEU A 123 -7.32 -3.37 -11.02
CA LEU A 123 -7.21 -4.83 -10.95
C LEU A 123 -8.60 -5.49 -10.77
N LEU A 124 -9.43 -4.95 -9.88
CA LEU A 124 -10.78 -5.45 -9.66
C LEU A 124 -11.68 -5.29 -10.89
N ALA A 125 -11.50 -4.26 -11.70
CA ALA A 125 -12.26 -4.06 -12.92
C ALA A 125 -11.88 -5.07 -14.02
N GLN A 126 -10.65 -5.56 -14.02
CA GLN A 126 -10.13 -6.50 -15.02
C GLN A 126 -10.38 -7.96 -14.66
N GLU A 127 -10.28 -8.32 -13.37
CA GLU A 127 -10.20 -9.72 -12.94
C GLU A 127 -11.45 -10.21 -12.19
N TYR A 128 -12.33 -9.30 -11.75
CA TYR A 128 -13.43 -9.66 -10.84
C TYR A 128 -14.79 -9.08 -11.27
N PRO A 129 -15.90 -9.71 -10.83
CA PRO A 129 -17.24 -9.18 -11.04
C PRO A 129 -17.42 -7.75 -10.49
N VAL A 130 -18.36 -7.02 -11.10
CA VAL A 130 -18.67 -5.63 -10.72
C VAL A 130 -19.20 -5.51 -9.30
N ASP A 131 -19.92 -6.52 -8.80
CA ASP A 131 -20.49 -6.57 -7.46
C ASP A 131 -19.46 -6.95 -6.38
N GLN A 132 -18.23 -7.33 -6.76
CA GLN A 132 -17.21 -7.72 -5.79
C GLN A 132 -16.51 -6.50 -5.18
N GLY A 133 -16.67 -6.31 -3.87
CA GLY A 133 -15.86 -5.40 -3.04
C GLY A 133 -14.57 -6.04 -2.52
N ALA A 134 -13.64 -5.21 -2.04
CA ALA A 134 -12.33 -5.65 -1.56
C ALA A 134 -11.78 -4.79 -0.42
N LEU A 135 -11.03 -5.42 0.47
CA LEU A 135 -10.18 -4.74 1.44
C LEU A 135 -8.73 -4.70 0.95
N LEU A 136 -8.13 -3.51 1.00
CA LEU A 136 -6.69 -3.35 0.87
C LEU A 136 -6.07 -3.13 2.25
N ILE A 137 -5.15 -4.02 2.63
CA ILE A 137 -4.41 -3.93 3.88
C ILE A 137 -2.95 -3.65 3.55
N SER A 138 -2.47 -2.46 3.90
CA SER A 138 -1.08 -2.07 3.65
C SER A 138 -0.29 -2.06 4.95
N PHE A 139 0.61 -3.02 5.15
CA PHE A 139 1.49 -3.11 6.31
C PHE A 139 2.78 -2.28 6.10
N GLY A 140 2.70 -0.98 6.33
CA GLY A 140 3.81 -0.04 6.27
C GLY A 140 4.24 0.46 7.65
N THR A 141 4.76 1.69 7.70
CA THR A 141 5.02 2.42 8.96
C THR A 141 3.73 2.54 9.79
N ALA A 142 2.64 2.89 9.12
CA ALA A 142 1.29 2.66 9.58
C ALA A 142 0.71 1.45 8.82
N THR A 143 -0.18 0.71 9.47
CA THR A 143 -1.09 -0.20 8.77
C THR A 143 -2.33 0.58 8.35
N THR A 144 -2.74 0.46 7.09
CA THR A 144 -4.03 0.97 6.61
C THR A 144 -4.92 -0.20 6.21
N ILE A 145 -6.23 -0.05 6.42
CA ILE A 145 -7.24 -1.05 6.04
C ILE A 145 -8.39 -0.31 5.34
N ASP A 146 -8.43 -0.42 4.02
CA ASP A 146 -9.25 0.40 3.14
C ASP A 146 -10.27 -0.44 2.39
N LEU A 147 -11.55 -0.01 2.37
CA LEU A 147 -12.64 -0.76 1.75
C LEU A 147 -13.06 -0.13 0.42
N LEU A 148 -12.97 -0.93 -0.65
CA LEU A 148 -13.60 -0.64 -1.93
C LEU A 148 -14.94 -1.38 -2.03
N GLY A 149 -15.99 -0.64 -2.37
CA GLY A 149 -17.31 -1.17 -2.68
C GLY A 149 -17.43 -1.73 -4.10
N PRO A 150 -18.60 -2.29 -4.43
CA PRO A 150 -18.92 -2.72 -5.79
C PRO A 150 -18.92 -1.55 -6.76
N ALA A 151 -18.72 -1.84 -8.03
CA ALA A 151 -18.90 -0.89 -9.11
C ALA A 151 -20.40 -0.70 -9.40
N GLN A 152 -20.88 0.53 -9.32
CA GLN A 152 -22.22 0.92 -9.77
C GLN A 152 -22.07 1.87 -10.96
N ASN A 153 -22.71 1.55 -12.09
CA ASN A 153 -22.58 2.32 -13.33
C ASN A 153 -21.11 2.55 -13.77
N GLY A 154 -20.25 1.56 -13.56
CA GLY A 154 -18.83 1.64 -13.89
C GLY A 154 -17.97 2.41 -12.90
N VAL A 155 -18.52 2.86 -11.76
CA VAL A 155 -17.79 3.58 -10.71
C VAL A 155 -17.76 2.77 -9.42
N ARG A 156 -16.56 2.47 -8.91
CA ARG A 156 -16.33 1.92 -7.58
C ARG A 156 -16.20 3.05 -6.56
N HIS A 157 -16.56 2.77 -5.32
CA HIS A 157 -16.47 3.72 -4.23
C HIS A 157 -15.45 3.25 -3.19
N PHE A 158 -14.52 4.13 -2.83
CA PHE A 158 -13.74 3.98 -1.60
C PHE A 158 -14.59 4.43 -0.42
N LEU A 159 -15.04 3.45 0.38
CA LEU A 159 -15.99 3.64 1.47
C LEU A 159 -15.33 4.13 2.78
N GLY A 160 -14.03 4.43 2.72
CA GLY A 160 -13.23 4.74 3.90
C GLY A 160 -12.41 3.55 4.41
N GLY A 161 -11.72 3.80 5.53
CA GLY A 161 -10.77 2.85 6.10
C GLY A 161 -10.24 3.30 7.45
N SER A 162 -9.39 2.47 8.05
CA SER A 162 -8.76 2.74 9.34
C SER A 162 -7.24 2.82 9.20
N ILE A 163 -6.62 3.66 10.04
CA ILE A 163 -5.17 3.77 10.19
C ILE A 163 -4.81 3.34 11.61
N LEU A 164 -3.82 2.47 11.75
CA LEU A 164 -3.26 2.04 13.02
C LEU A 164 -1.73 1.98 12.91
N PRO A 165 -0.96 2.05 14.02
CA PRO A 165 0.48 1.91 13.94
C PRO A 165 0.85 0.55 13.31
N GLY A 166 1.84 0.53 12.42
CA GLY A 166 2.31 -0.71 11.81
C GLY A 166 3.01 -1.60 12.82
N PRO A 167 3.27 -2.88 12.50
CA PRO A 167 3.87 -3.83 13.44
C PRO A 167 5.20 -3.34 14.04
N SER A 168 6.12 -2.85 13.21
CA SER A 168 7.40 -2.29 13.68
C SER A 168 7.22 -1.06 14.56
N LEU A 169 6.23 -0.20 14.26
CA LEU A 169 5.96 0.99 15.07
C LEU A 169 5.35 0.63 16.43
N MET A 170 4.48 -0.39 16.50
CA MET A 170 3.95 -0.92 17.75
C MET A 170 5.06 -1.53 18.63
N LEU A 171 5.98 -2.29 18.03
CA LEU A 171 7.15 -2.84 18.74
C LEU A 171 8.05 -1.71 19.28
N ALA A 172 8.36 -0.73 18.43
CA ALA A 172 9.20 0.41 18.81
C ALA A 172 8.56 1.25 19.92
N SER A 173 7.24 1.46 19.89
CA SER A 173 6.56 2.27 20.89
C SER A 173 6.61 1.63 22.29
N LEU A 174 6.49 0.31 22.39
CA LEU A 174 6.62 -0.42 23.64
C LEU A 174 8.04 -0.33 24.21
N LYS A 175 9.06 -0.50 23.36
CA LYS A 175 10.47 -0.36 23.76
C LYS A 175 10.80 1.06 24.22
N GLN A 176 10.35 2.07 23.49
CA GLN A 176 10.75 3.47 23.75
C GLN A 176 10.01 4.10 24.93
N ASN A 177 8.76 3.68 25.18
CA ASN A 177 7.88 4.34 26.16
C ASN A 177 7.65 3.50 27.42
N THR A 178 8.46 2.47 27.66
CA THR A 178 8.42 1.69 28.91
C THR A 178 9.82 1.46 29.44
N ALA A 179 9.96 1.36 30.77
CA ALA A 179 11.26 1.27 31.41
C ALA A 179 11.95 -0.10 31.26
N GLN A 180 11.19 -1.16 30.99
CA GLN A 180 11.67 -2.54 31.12
C GLN A 180 11.32 -3.46 29.94
N LEU A 181 10.54 -3.02 28.95
CA LEU A 181 10.23 -3.90 27.82
C LEU A 181 11.40 -3.91 26.81
N PRO A 182 11.86 -5.12 26.41
CA PRO A 182 12.91 -5.24 25.42
C PRO A 182 12.38 -4.97 24.01
N GLU A 183 13.30 -4.87 23.06
CA GLU A 183 12.95 -5.05 21.66
C GLU A 183 12.56 -6.51 21.41
N ALA A 184 11.40 -6.73 20.80
CA ALA A 184 10.85 -8.06 20.59
C ALA A 184 11.01 -8.56 19.14
N HIS A 185 11.49 -9.79 19.05
CA HIS A 185 11.64 -10.57 17.82
C HIS A 185 11.11 -12.00 18.00
N GLY A 186 10.23 -12.21 18.99
CA GLY A 186 9.69 -13.53 19.33
C GLY A 186 8.64 -14.03 18.35
N GLN A 187 8.41 -15.34 18.34
CA GLN A 187 7.27 -15.94 17.65
C GLN A 187 5.97 -15.65 18.42
N THR A 188 4.85 -15.71 17.73
CA THR A 188 3.54 -15.64 18.38
C THR A 188 3.22 -16.98 19.05
N ALA A 189 2.46 -16.91 20.14
CA ALA A 189 2.00 -18.07 20.90
C ALA A 189 0.59 -17.79 21.46
N ALA A 190 -0.24 -18.84 21.55
CA ALA A 190 -1.62 -18.72 22.06
C ALA A 190 -1.67 -18.21 23.50
N PHE A 191 -0.74 -18.65 24.35
CA PHE A 191 -0.60 -18.22 25.74
C PHE A 191 0.90 -17.96 26.01
N PRO A 192 1.40 -16.76 25.66
CA PRO A 192 2.82 -16.46 25.76
C PRO A 192 3.31 -16.52 27.20
N ARG A 193 4.49 -17.10 27.44
CA ARG A 193 5.04 -17.31 28.79
C ARG A 193 6.32 -16.53 29.07
N ASN A 194 6.75 -15.70 28.11
CA ASN A 194 7.83 -14.75 28.29
C ASN A 194 7.48 -13.42 27.60
N THR A 195 8.21 -12.36 27.98
CA THR A 195 7.96 -11.00 27.52
C THR A 195 8.08 -10.84 26.00
N GLN A 196 9.01 -11.56 25.35
CA GLN A 196 9.23 -11.44 23.91
C GLN A 196 8.03 -12.00 23.13
N GLU A 197 7.56 -13.19 23.49
CA GLU A 197 6.33 -13.76 22.93
C GLU A 197 5.11 -12.90 23.27
N ALA A 198 5.01 -12.37 24.49
CA ALA A 198 3.86 -11.57 24.89
C ALA A 198 3.72 -10.30 24.06
N ILE A 199 4.83 -9.62 23.78
CA ILE A 199 4.86 -8.44 22.91
C ILE A 199 4.51 -8.84 21.47
N SER A 200 5.20 -9.84 20.90
CA SER A 200 4.97 -10.29 19.52
C SER A 200 3.52 -10.76 19.29
N THR A 201 2.98 -11.60 20.18
CA THR A 201 1.58 -12.04 20.16
C THR A 201 0.62 -10.86 20.25
N GLY A 202 0.86 -9.92 21.17
CA GLY A 202 -0.01 -8.74 21.33
C GLY A 202 -0.06 -7.87 20.07
N VAL A 203 1.09 -7.64 19.43
CA VAL A 203 1.17 -6.89 18.17
C VAL A 203 0.46 -7.62 17.05
N ALA A 204 0.71 -8.92 16.88
CA ALA A 204 0.06 -9.72 15.84
C ALA A 204 -1.47 -9.74 16.02
N ALA A 205 -1.94 -9.97 17.25
CA ALA A 205 -3.36 -9.98 17.59
C ALA A 205 -4.03 -8.61 17.35
N ALA A 206 -3.35 -7.51 17.68
CA ALA A 206 -3.88 -6.16 17.42
C ALA A 206 -4.07 -5.90 15.92
N GLN A 207 -3.11 -6.30 15.10
CA GLN A 207 -3.18 -6.15 13.64
C GLN A 207 -4.30 -7.04 13.06
N ALA A 208 -4.29 -8.33 13.40
CA ALA A 208 -5.29 -9.29 12.92
C ALA A 208 -6.71 -8.92 13.35
N GLY A 209 -6.90 -8.49 14.61
CA GLY A 209 -8.19 -8.06 15.14
C GLY A 209 -8.73 -6.81 14.44
N ALA A 210 -7.86 -5.84 14.12
CA ALA A 210 -8.27 -4.65 13.36
C ALA A 210 -8.75 -5.03 11.95
N VAL A 211 -8.03 -5.92 11.26
CA VAL A 211 -8.42 -6.43 9.94
C VAL A 211 -9.73 -7.22 10.02
N LEU A 212 -9.85 -8.15 10.97
CA LEU A 212 -11.07 -8.95 11.16
C LEU A 212 -12.29 -8.06 11.40
N ARG A 213 -12.15 -7.03 12.25
CA ARG A 213 -13.20 -6.04 12.50
C ARG A 213 -13.63 -5.35 11.20
N GLN A 214 -12.67 -4.88 10.40
CA GLN A 214 -12.96 -4.21 9.12
C GLN A 214 -13.55 -5.16 8.07
N TRP A 215 -13.07 -6.40 8.01
CA TRP A 215 -13.60 -7.43 7.12
C TRP A 215 -15.06 -7.76 7.43
N GLU A 216 -15.39 -7.93 8.72
CA GLU A 216 -16.76 -8.18 9.14
C GLU A 216 -17.66 -6.96 8.88
N LYS A 217 -17.16 -5.72 9.07
CA LYS A 217 -17.90 -4.50 8.70
C LYS A 217 -18.14 -4.40 7.20
N GLY A 218 -17.14 -4.69 6.38
CA GLY A 218 -17.27 -4.77 4.94
C GLY A 218 -18.29 -5.83 4.54
N ARG A 219 -18.22 -7.03 5.12
CA ARG A 219 -19.18 -8.11 4.84
C ARG A 219 -20.61 -7.74 5.19
N GLN A 220 -20.84 -7.13 6.35
CA GLN A 220 -22.17 -6.68 6.77
C GLN A 220 -22.72 -5.59 5.84
N HIS A 221 -21.87 -4.65 5.42
CA HIS A 221 -22.27 -3.57 4.53
C HIS A 221 -22.55 -4.04 3.09
N LEU A 222 -21.71 -4.92 2.57
CA LEU A 222 -21.78 -5.43 1.19
C LEU A 222 -22.80 -6.56 1.02
N GLY A 223 -23.17 -7.26 2.09
CA GLY A 223 -24.01 -8.47 2.04
C GLY A 223 -23.27 -9.74 1.63
N HIS A 224 -22.00 -9.63 1.20
CA HIS A 224 -21.11 -10.74 0.87
C HIS A 224 -19.68 -10.46 1.37
N SER A 225 -18.82 -11.48 1.40
CA SER A 225 -17.45 -11.32 1.86
C SER A 225 -16.64 -10.46 0.89
N PRO A 226 -15.94 -9.40 1.34
CA PRO A 226 -14.96 -8.71 0.51
C PRO A 226 -13.73 -9.59 0.29
N LEU A 227 -13.09 -9.43 -0.87
CA LEU A 227 -11.75 -9.96 -1.12
C LEU A 227 -10.74 -9.30 -0.18
N VAL A 228 -9.61 -9.96 0.07
CA VAL A 228 -8.57 -9.46 0.97
C VAL A 228 -7.26 -9.35 0.21
N PHE A 229 -6.76 -8.14 0.04
CA PHE A 229 -5.48 -7.83 -0.58
C PHE A 229 -4.49 -7.33 0.46
N LEU A 230 -3.28 -7.90 0.45
CA LEU A 230 -2.19 -7.55 1.34
C LEU A 230 -1.07 -6.85 0.56
N ALA A 231 -0.57 -5.75 1.10
CA ALA A 231 0.58 -5.02 0.62
C ALA A 231 1.52 -4.66 1.78
N GLY A 232 2.75 -4.26 1.45
CA GLY A 232 3.74 -3.77 2.41
C GLY A 232 4.54 -4.88 3.12
N GLY A 233 5.80 -4.55 3.45
CA GLY A 233 6.75 -5.52 4.01
C GLY A 233 6.56 -5.82 5.50
N GLY A 234 5.74 -5.05 6.22
CA GLY A 234 5.51 -5.25 7.66
C GLY A 234 4.63 -6.46 8.01
N ARG A 235 4.10 -7.18 7.02
CA ARG A 235 3.08 -8.22 7.21
C ARG A 235 3.57 -9.48 7.94
N ALA A 236 4.87 -9.77 7.93
CA ALA A 236 5.43 -11.03 8.40
C ALA A 236 5.03 -11.41 9.85
N LEU A 237 4.93 -10.42 10.75
CA LEU A 237 4.55 -10.65 12.15
C LEU A 237 3.05 -10.92 12.31
N ALA A 238 2.20 -10.40 11.42
CA ALA A 238 0.74 -10.42 11.57
C ALA A 238 0.03 -11.44 10.64
N GLN A 239 0.69 -11.88 9.57
CA GLN A 239 0.05 -12.64 8.49
C GLN A 239 -0.51 -13.99 8.96
N GLN A 240 0.24 -14.73 9.79
CA GLN A 240 -0.22 -16.01 10.31
C GLN A 240 -1.44 -15.84 11.23
N GLU A 241 -1.36 -14.94 12.21
CA GLU A 241 -2.47 -14.64 13.12
C GLU A 241 -3.70 -14.16 12.34
N LEU A 242 -3.52 -13.31 11.32
CA LEU A 242 -4.60 -12.85 10.46
C LEU A 242 -5.32 -14.02 9.77
N LEU A 243 -4.57 -14.95 9.18
CA LEU A 243 -5.13 -16.12 8.50
C LEU A 243 -5.90 -17.01 9.49
N GLU A 244 -5.34 -17.26 10.68
CA GLU A 244 -5.96 -18.07 11.72
C GLU A 244 -7.28 -17.45 12.21
N GLN A 245 -7.27 -16.14 12.51
CA GLN A 245 -8.44 -15.41 12.98
C GLN A 245 -9.56 -15.34 11.93
N LEU A 246 -9.23 -15.00 10.68
CA LEU A 246 -10.21 -15.00 9.59
C LEU A 246 -10.78 -16.41 9.35
N SER A 247 -9.94 -17.43 9.36
CA SER A 247 -10.38 -18.82 9.17
C SER A 247 -11.26 -19.33 10.30
N HIS A 248 -10.93 -19.00 11.54
CA HIS A 248 -11.76 -19.32 12.68
C HIS A 248 -13.12 -18.61 12.59
N HIS A 249 -13.12 -17.30 12.32
CA HIS A 249 -14.35 -16.51 12.20
C HIS A 249 -15.25 -16.98 11.06
N CYS A 250 -14.69 -17.24 9.88
CA CYS A 250 -15.45 -17.77 8.74
C CYS A 250 -16.08 -19.14 9.05
N ARG A 251 -15.38 -20.04 9.76
CA ARG A 251 -15.96 -21.32 10.21
C ARG A 251 -17.16 -21.12 11.12
N LEU A 252 -17.10 -20.18 12.07
CA LEU A 252 -18.25 -19.85 12.94
C LEU A 252 -19.46 -19.33 12.16
N LEU A 253 -19.21 -18.69 11.01
CA LEU A 253 -20.25 -18.20 10.10
C LEU A 253 -20.71 -19.23 9.05
N ASN A 254 -20.18 -20.46 9.07
CA ASN A 254 -20.35 -21.46 8.01
C ASN A 254 -19.99 -20.90 6.62
N LYS A 255 -18.86 -20.19 6.54
CA LYS A 255 -18.30 -19.62 5.30
C LYS A 255 -16.87 -20.12 5.09
N GLU A 256 -16.45 -20.13 3.83
CA GLU A 256 -15.05 -20.34 3.49
C GLU A 256 -14.20 -19.11 3.88
N PRO A 257 -12.97 -19.31 4.37
CA PRO A 257 -12.04 -18.22 4.58
C PRO A 257 -11.69 -17.53 3.25
N PRO A 258 -11.50 -16.20 3.25
CA PRO A 258 -11.03 -15.52 2.05
C PRO A 258 -9.59 -15.95 1.73
N HIS A 259 -9.28 -16.04 0.44
CA HIS A 259 -7.90 -16.08 0.00
C HIS A 259 -7.22 -14.72 0.27
N LEU A 260 -5.99 -14.75 0.76
CA LEU A 260 -5.19 -13.54 0.97
C LEU A 260 -4.37 -13.26 -0.29
N HIS A 261 -4.82 -12.30 -1.09
CA HIS A 261 -4.16 -11.91 -2.34
C HIS A 261 -2.99 -10.98 -2.05
N GLU A 262 -1.85 -11.18 -2.70
CA GLU A 262 -0.76 -10.21 -2.64
C GLU A 262 -0.93 -9.15 -3.72
N LEU A 263 -0.81 -7.89 -3.34
CA LEU A 263 -0.74 -6.77 -4.28
C LEU A 263 0.57 -6.03 -4.07
N GLU A 264 1.57 -6.36 -4.88
CA GLU A 264 2.87 -5.72 -4.82
C GLU A 264 2.78 -4.28 -5.34
N THR A 265 3.27 -3.33 -4.55
CA THR A 265 3.37 -1.90 -4.91
C THR A 265 2.08 -1.27 -5.46
N PRO A 266 0.98 -1.31 -4.70
CA PRO A 266 -0.33 -0.83 -5.18
C PRO A 266 -0.28 0.64 -5.61
N ALA A 267 0.47 1.49 -4.90
CA ALA A 267 0.68 2.89 -5.27
C ALA A 267 1.35 3.05 -6.65
N LEU A 268 2.39 2.27 -6.95
CA LEU A 268 3.03 2.30 -8.27
C LEU A 268 2.07 1.80 -9.36
N ARG A 269 1.22 0.81 -9.06
CA ARG A 269 0.15 0.38 -9.96
C ARG A 269 -0.83 1.52 -10.26
N GLY A 270 -1.33 2.23 -9.24
CA GLY A 270 -2.20 3.38 -9.46
C GLY A 270 -1.54 4.54 -10.21
N LEU A 271 -0.28 4.85 -9.91
CA LEU A 271 0.49 5.87 -10.64
C LEU A 271 0.62 5.52 -12.14
N SER A 272 0.71 4.23 -12.46
CA SER A 272 0.84 3.79 -13.85
C SER A 272 -0.39 4.11 -14.71
N LEU A 273 -1.58 4.24 -14.11
CA LEU A 273 -2.80 4.65 -14.82
C LEU A 273 -2.69 6.09 -15.37
N PHE A 274 -2.10 7.00 -14.58
CA PHE A 274 -1.80 8.37 -15.00
C PHE A 274 -0.66 8.41 -16.03
N ALA A 275 0.31 7.49 -15.94
CA ALA A 275 1.39 7.40 -16.93
C ALA A 275 0.88 6.94 -18.31
N ALA A 276 -0.10 6.04 -18.34
CA ALA A 276 -0.72 5.54 -19.56
C ALA A 276 -1.77 6.51 -20.16
N HIS A 277 -2.27 7.46 -19.36
CA HIS A 277 -3.25 8.48 -19.77
C HIS A 277 -2.80 9.88 -19.31
N PRO A 278 -1.71 10.42 -19.90
CA PRO A 278 -1.00 11.61 -19.41
C PRO A 278 -1.80 12.93 -19.44
#